data_AF-A0A7V5YWY2-F1
#
_entry.id   AF-A0A7V5YWY2-F1
#
_cell.length_a   1.000
_cell.length_b   1.000
_cell.length_c   1.000
_cell.angle_alpha   90.00
_cell.angle_beta   90.00
_cell.angle_gamma   90.00
#
_symmetry.space_group_name_H-M   'P 1'
#
loop_
_entity.id
_entity.type
_entity.pdbx_description
1 polymer ?
#
loop_
_entity_poly.entity_id
_entity_poly.type
_entity_poly.pdbx_seq_one_letter_code
_entity_poly.pdbx_strand_id
1 'polypeptide(L)'
;MELIIANVVDAYRKNVALIHDPALREHEILDSYYIEDRALLWGGGRKVVVTSQPVEPAFLQYLQRVMGYQELANLAPQRATDALCEDILREEALRRDIVARLSGRGPVRLISFVASAKVLEVAEALRAEGLDISTPECPPADLLWVRDYLDSKAGFRRFFESIAGEVRGVRIPEGAVCESPAEAARMAARFLSEGRGCLCKPNNSQSGVGFQILRPGAVPGPDLQARLEADPQMTSDCIVVEELIEMDPGIGGGSPSIELRVPAEP
;
A
#
# COMPACT_ATOMS: atom_id res chain seq x y z
N MET A 1 -24.86 -2.99 2.68
CA MET A 1 -24.38 -1.77 1.98
C MET A 1 -22.87 -1.71 2.17
N GLU A 2 -22.12 -1.08 1.27
CA GLU A 2 -20.66 -0.94 1.43
C GLU A 2 -20.26 0.54 1.52
N LEU A 3 -19.34 0.83 2.42
CA LEU A 3 -18.61 2.09 2.49
C LEU A 3 -17.17 1.79 2.12
N ILE A 4 -16.67 2.41 1.06
CA ILE A 4 -15.32 2.20 0.57
C ILE A 4 -14.52 3.48 0.83
N ILE A 5 -13.41 3.40 1.55
CA ILE A 5 -12.50 4.52 1.78
C ILE A 5 -11.23 4.28 0.97
N ALA A 6 -11.02 5.08 -0.07
CA ALA A 6 -9.85 4.97 -0.93
C ALA A 6 -8.63 5.68 -0.31
N ASN A 7 -8.19 5.25 0.87
CA ASN A 7 -7.10 5.87 1.63
C ASN A 7 -5.70 5.54 1.08
N VAL A 8 -5.49 5.73 -0.23
CA VAL A 8 -4.24 5.42 -0.93
C VAL A 8 -3.11 6.32 -0.45
N VAL A 9 -3.36 7.64 -0.35
CA VAL A 9 -2.35 8.58 0.16
C VAL A 9 -1.98 8.28 1.61
N ASP A 10 -2.95 7.94 2.46
CA ASP A 10 -2.70 7.59 3.87
C ASP A 10 -1.73 6.40 3.98
N ALA A 11 -1.85 5.40 3.10
CA ALA A 11 -0.98 4.24 3.07
C ALA A 11 0.47 4.64 2.82
N TYR A 12 0.68 5.69 2.04
CA TYR A 12 1.97 6.04 1.44
C TYR A 12 2.58 7.30 2.05
N ARG A 13 1.81 8.01 2.89
CA ARG A 13 2.16 9.31 3.50
C ARG A 13 3.56 9.34 4.09
N LYS A 14 3.95 8.30 4.84
CA LYS A 14 5.29 8.21 5.45
C LYS A 14 6.40 8.16 4.41
N ASN A 15 6.22 7.40 3.34
CA ASN A 15 7.21 7.27 2.26
C ASN A 15 7.28 8.55 1.43
N VAL A 16 6.13 9.12 1.09
CA VAL A 16 6.01 10.40 0.38
C VAL A 16 6.68 11.54 1.16
N ALA A 17 6.58 11.54 2.49
CA ALA A 17 7.24 12.53 3.34
C ALA A 17 8.78 12.46 3.31
N LEU A 18 9.36 11.32 2.92
CA LEU A 18 10.82 11.15 2.76
C LEU A 18 11.33 11.66 1.41
N ILE A 19 10.44 12.01 0.47
CA ILE A 19 10.82 12.53 -0.84
C ILE A 19 11.24 14.00 -0.70
N HIS A 20 12.53 14.26 -0.90
CA HIS A 20 13.10 15.61 -0.80
C HIS A 20 12.81 16.50 -2.02
N ASP A 21 12.63 15.91 -3.21
CA ASP A 21 12.23 16.65 -4.40
C ASP A 21 10.76 17.05 -4.29
N PRO A 22 10.43 18.35 -4.19
CA PRO A 22 9.05 18.80 -4.01
C PRO A 22 8.15 18.45 -5.20
N ALA A 23 8.68 18.48 -6.43
CA ALA A 23 7.91 18.21 -7.64
C ALA A 23 7.59 16.71 -7.75
N LEU A 24 8.56 15.84 -7.43
CA LEU A 24 8.32 14.40 -7.35
C LEU A 24 7.32 14.08 -6.24
N ARG A 25 7.46 14.72 -5.07
CA ARG A 25 6.53 14.51 -3.95
C ARG A 25 5.10 14.91 -4.32
N GLU A 26 4.93 16.06 -4.96
CA GLU A 26 3.62 16.51 -5.45
C GLU A 26 3.05 15.55 -6.50
N HIS A 27 3.90 15.06 -7.42
CA HIS A 27 3.52 14.07 -8.42
C HIS A 27 3.00 12.78 -7.79
N GLU A 28 3.70 12.22 -6.79
CA GLU A 28 3.30 10.98 -6.10
C GLU A 28 1.96 11.13 -5.36
N ILE A 29 1.70 12.30 -4.75
CA ILE A 29 0.42 12.60 -4.10
C ILE A 29 -0.70 12.66 -5.15
N LEU A 30 -0.46 13.37 -6.26
CA LEU A 30 -1.45 13.49 -7.34
C LEU A 30 -1.73 12.14 -8.01
N ASP A 31 -0.71 11.33 -8.27
CA ASP A 31 -0.87 10.00 -8.85
C ASP A 31 -1.68 9.09 -7.91
N SER A 32 -1.41 9.18 -6.60
CA SER A 32 -2.19 8.47 -5.59
C SER A 32 -3.68 8.85 -5.65
N TYR A 33 -4.02 10.14 -5.79
CA TYR A 33 -5.41 10.57 -5.97
C TYR A 33 -6.07 9.97 -7.22
N TYR A 34 -5.36 9.89 -8.35
CA TYR A 34 -5.91 9.28 -9.56
C TYR A 34 -6.10 7.76 -9.43
N ILE A 35 -5.27 7.09 -8.64
CA ILE A 35 -5.40 5.65 -8.40
C ILE A 35 -6.62 5.34 -7.51
N GLU A 36 -7.06 6.28 -6.67
CA GLU A 36 -8.25 6.11 -5.81
C GLU A 36 -9.53 5.85 -6.60
N ASP A 37 -9.66 6.34 -7.83
CA ASP A 37 -10.81 6.08 -8.71
C ASP A 37 -11.06 4.58 -8.94
N ARG A 38 -10.01 3.74 -8.82
CA ARG A 38 -10.14 2.29 -8.90
C ARG A 38 -11.04 1.72 -7.80
N ALA A 39 -11.19 2.41 -6.68
CA ALA A 39 -12.09 2.01 -5.60
C ALA A 39 -13.57 1.98 -6.03
N LEU A 40 -13.95 2.69 -7.09
CA LEU A 40 -15.28 2.60 -7.71
C LEU A 40 -15.58 1.20 -8.27
N LEU A 41 -14.55 0.41 -8.56
CA LEU A 41 -14.64 -0.95 -9.07
C LEU A 41 -14.65 -2.01 -7.97
N TRP A 42 -14.37 -1.65 -6.72
CA TRP A 42 -14.33 -2.60 -5.61
C TRP A 42 -15.73 -2.92 -5.07
N GLY A 43 -15.89 -4.10 -4.49
CA GLY A 43 -17.13 -4.51 -3.84
C GLY A 43 -18.31 -4.75 -4.78
N GLY A 44 -19.52 -4.78 -4.22
CA GLY A 44 -20.78 -5.03 -4.91
C GLY A 44 -21.41 -3.79 -5.55
N GLY A 45 -22.64 -3.92 -6.06
CA GLY A 45 -23.32 -2.85 -6.79
C GLY A 45 -24.05 -1.79 -5.94
N ARG A 46 -23.93 -1.83 -4.60
CA ARG A 46 -24.54 -0.86 -3.67
C ARG A 46 -23.51 -0.32 -2.69
N LYS A 47 -22.92 0.83 -3.04
CA LYS A 47 -21.77 1.39 -2.33
C LYS A 47 -21.69 2.91 -2.35
N VAL A 48 -21.13 3.45 -1.28
CA VAL A 48 -20.61 4.82 -1.20
C VAL A 48 -19.09 4.72 -1.20
N VAL A 49 -18.43 5.47 -2.08
CA VAL A 49 -16.97 5.51 -2.19
C VAL A 49 -16.50 6.89 -1.77
N VAL A 50 -15.58 6.97 -0.82
CA VAL A 50 -14.96 8.21 -0.37
C VAL A 50 -13.54 8.27 -0.94
N THR A 51 -13.25 9.34 -1.68
CA THR A 51 -11.95 9.64 -2.29
C THR A 51 -11.47 11.01 -1.80
N SER A 52 -10.18 11.28 -1.97
CA SER A 52 -9.53 12.55 -1.63
C SER A 52 -10.00 13.68 -2.54
N GLN A 53 -10.32 13.39 -3.80
CA GLN A 53 -10.84 14.35 -4.78
C GLN A 53 -12.19 13.88 -5.33
N PRO A 54 -13.10 14.79 -5.73
CA PRO A 54 -14.37 14.41 -6.32
C PRO A 54 -14.17 13.72 -7.67
N VAL A 55 -14.91 12.64 -7.89
CA VAL A 55 -14.97 11.92 -9.17
C VAL A 55 -15.99 12.58 -10.10
N GLU A 56 -15.63 12.70 -11.38
CA GLU A 56 -16.49 13.28 -12.40
C GLU A 56 -17.86 12.54 -12.50
N PRO A 57 -19.00 13.24 -12.37
CA PRO A 57 -20.32 12.60 -12.36
C PRO A 57 -20.63 11.76 -13.62
N ALA A 58 -20.13 12.19 -14.79
CA ALA A 58 -20.30 11.44 -16.03
C ALA A 58 -19.61 10.06 -15.98
N PHE A 59 -18.47 9.96 -15.29
CA PHE A 59 -17.76 8.70 -15.11
C PHE A 59 -18.50 7.76 -14.14
N LEU A 60 -19.07 8.29 -13.06
CA LEU A 60 -19.91 7.51 -12.14
C LEU A 60 -21.12 6.91 -12.86
N GLN A 61 -21.83 7.72 -13.66
CA GLN A 61 -22.97 7.26 -14.45
C GLN A 61 -22.58 6.22 -15.50
N TYR A 62 -21.42 6.39 -16.13
CA TYR A 62 -20.84 5.39 -17.02
C TYR A 62 -20.62 4.06 -16.30
N LEU A 63 -19.95 4.08 -15.14
CA LEU A 63 -19.67 2.88 -14.36
C LEU A 63 -20.96 2.21 -13.87
N GLN A 64 -21.94 2.97 -13.37
CA GLN A 64 -23.24 2.42 -12.95
C GLN A 64 -23.92 1.64 -14.08
N ARG A 65 -23.92 2.20 -15.29
CA ARG A 65 -24.54 1.58 -16.46
C ARG A 65 -23.77 0.36 -16.95
N VAL A 66 -22.45 0.45 -17.07
CA VAL A 66 -21.62 -0.63 -17.63
C VAL A 66 -21.49 -1.80 -16.66
N MET A 67 -21.35 -1.51 -15.36
CA MET A 67 -21.18 -2.54 -14.33
C MET A 67 -22.51 -3.03 -13.75
N GLY A 68 -23.63 -2.38 -14.09
CA GLY A 68 -24.94 -2.72 -13.54
C GLY A 68 -25.08 -2.43 -12.04
N TYR A 69 -24.34 -1.44 -11.52
CA TYR A 69 -24.44 -1.07 -10.11
C TYR A 69 -25.79 -0.42 -9.82
N GLN A 70 -26.47 -0.91 -8.79
CA GLN A 70 -27.76 -0.39 -8.37
C GLN A 70 -27.63 0.99 -7.69
N GLU A 71 -26.54 1.20 -6.96
CA GLU A 71 -26.26 2.43 -6.21
C GLU A 71 -24.75 2.64 -6.12
N LEU A 72 -24.25 3.71 -6.76
CA LEU A 72 -22.87 4.16 -6.66
C LEU A 72 -22.91 5.66 -6.38
N ALA A 73 -22.30 6.07 -5.27
CA ALA A 73 -22.06 7.47 -4.96
C ALA A 73 -20.58 7.69 -4.66
N ASN A 74 -20.06 8.83 -5.07
CA ASN A 74 -18.76 9.32 -4.63
C ASN A 74 -18.95 10.50 -3.68
N LEU A 75 -18.14 10.53 -2.62
CA LEU A 75 -18.00 11.65 -1.69
C LEU A 75 -16.52 12.01 -1.59
N ALA A 76 -16.24 13.27 -1.32
CA ALA A 76 -14.88 13.77 -1.11
C ALA A 76 -14.91 14.92 -0.08
N PRO A 77 -13.81 15.16 0.65
CA PRO A 77 -13.70 16.32 1.53
C PRO A 77 -13.74 17.62 0.73
N GLN A 78 -14.24 18.69 1.36
CA GLN A 78 -14.19 20.03 0.78
C GLN A 78 -12.76 20.58 0.76
N ARG A 79 -11.93 20.16 1.74
CA ARG A 79 -10.53 20.57 1.87
C ARG A 79 -9.63 19.36 1.98
N ALA A 80 -9.38 18.70 0.85
CA ALA A 80 -8.49 17.54 0.80
C ALA A 80 -7.09 17.85 1.35
N THR A 81 -6.57 16.94 2.16
CA THR A 81 -5.18 16.86 2.60
C THR A 81 -4.56 15.53 2.16
N ASP A 82 -3.33 15.27 2.57
CA ASP A 82 -2.63 13.99 2.35
C ASP A 82 -3.06 12.90 3.37
N ALA A 83 -4.26 13.02 3.95
CA ALA A 83 -4.79 12.14 4.98
C ALA A 83 -6.32 12.06 4.93
N LEU A 84 -6.85 11.26 4.01
CA LEU A 84 -8.28 11.12 3.75
C LEU A 84 -9.07 10.72 5.00
N CYS A 85 -8.54 9.80 5.80
CA CYS A 85 -9.23 9.41 7.04
C CYS A 85 -9.30 10.56 8.06
N GLU A 86 -8.25 11.40 8.15
CA GLU A 86 -8.26 12.59 8.99
C GLU A 86 -9.22 13.64 8.45
N ASP A 87 -9.34 13.79 7.14
CA ASP A 87 -10.30 14.68 6.51
C ASP A 87 -11.74 14.26 6.82
N ILE A 88 -12.06 12.96 6.77
CA ILE A 88 -13.37 12.43 7.19
C ILE A 88 -13.63 12.74 8.67
N LEU A 89 -12.66 12.53 9.55
CA LEU A 89 -12.81 12.81 10.98
C LEU A 89 -12.90 14.31 11.30
N ARG A 90 -12.30 15.16 10.47
CA ARG A 90 -12.34 16.62 10.62
C ARG A 90 -13.64 17.23 10.10
N GLU A 91 -14.13 16.77 8.95
CA GLU A 91 -15.24 17.41 8.23
C GLU A 91 -16.60 16.82 8.60
N GLU A 92 -17.31 17.50 9.52
CA GLU A 92 -18.66 17.12 9.94
C GLU A 92 -19.64 17.02 8.77
N ALA A 93 -19.53 17.91 7.78
CA ALA A 93 -20.38 17.87 6.59
C ALA A 93 -20.22 16.54 5.82
N LEU A 94 -18.98 16.10 5.60
CA LEU A 94 -18.68 14.84 4.92
C LEU A 94 -19.22 13.63 5.71
N ARG A 95 -19.03 13.60 7.03
CA ARG A 95 -19.59 12.50 7.86
C ARG A 95 -21.11 12.47 7.83
N ARG A 96 -21.77 13.63 7.94
CA ARG A 96 -23.24 13.70 7.82
C ARG A 96 -23.71 13.20 6.46
N ASP A 97 -22.99 13.49 5.38
CA ASP A 97 -23.31 13.00 4.03
C ASP A 97 -23.12 11.48 3.89
N ILE A 98 -22.12 10.91 4.57
CA ILE A 98 -21.91 9.46 4.69
C ILE A 98 -23.09 8.84 5.46
N VAL A 99 -23.39 9.36 6.66
CA VAL A 99 -24.47 8.84 7.52
C VAL A 99 -25.83 8.95 6.83
N ALA A 100 -26.13 10.07 6.17
CA ALA A 100 -27.39 10.25 5.45
C ALA A 100 -27.61 9.21 4.35
N ARG A 101 -26.55 8.75 3.66
CA ARG A 101 -26.64 7.74 2.60
C ARG A 101 -26.75 6.32 3.14
N LEU A 102 -26.15 6.06 4.30
CA LEU A 102 -26.03 4.72 4.86
C LEU A 102 -27.08 4.40 5.94
N SER A 103 -27.67 5.41 6.57
CA SER A 103 -28.67 5.24 7.63
C SER A 103 -29.91 4.48 7.13
N GLY A 104 -30.41 3.56 7.93
CA GLY A 104 -31.56 2.71 7.59
C GLY A 104 -31.30 1.65 6.52
N ARG A 105 -30.05 1.47 6.05
CA ARG A 105 -29.68 0.47 5.03
C ARG A 105 -29.26 -0.89 5.61
N GLY A 106 -29.30 -1.06 6.93
CA GLY A 106 -28.79 -2.24 7.64
C GLY A 106 -27.27 -2.24 7.81
N PRO A 107 -26.64 -3.40 8.05
CA PRO A 107 -25.19 -3.49 8.23
C PRO A 107 -24.40 -2.94 7.05
N VAL A 108 -23.37 -2.16 7.38
CA VAL A 108 -22.42 -1.54 6.46
C VAL A 108 -21.07 -2.22 6.62
N ARG A 109 -20.50 -2.69 5.51
CA ARG A 109 -19.12 -3.18 5.46
C ARG A 109 -18.22 -2.02 5.04
N LEU A 110 -17.32 -1.59 5.92
CA LEU A 110 -16.28 -0.63 5.62
C LEU A 110 -15.09 -1.37 5.03
N ILE A 111 -14.80 -1.07 3.77
CA ILE A 111 -13.65 -1.57 3.02
C ILE A 111 -12.69 -0.40 2.81
N SER A 112 -11.39 -0.62 2.95
CA SER A 112 -10.38 0.42 2.73
C SER A 112 -9.27 -0.08 1.81
N PHE A 113 -8.57 0.83 1.14
CA PHE A 113 -7.39 0.47 0.36
C PHE A 113 -6.33 -0.19 1.26
N VAL A 114 -6.11 0.41 2.43
CA VAL A 114 -5.24 -0.15 3.45
C VAL A 114 -5.93 -0.14 4.81
N ALA A 115 -5.80 -1.23 5.56
CA ALA A 115 -6.20 -1.26 6.96
C ALA A 115 -5.26 -0.35 7.78
N SER A 116 -5.80 0.50 8.63
CA SER A 116 -5.00 1.38 9.48
C SER A 116 -5.74 1.78 10.76
N ALA A 117 -5.01 2.30 11.75
CA ALA A 117 -5.62 2.83 12.97
C ALA A 117 -6.63 3.95 12.65
N LYS A 118 -6.33 4.79 11.65
CA LYS A 118 -7.22 5.87 11.22
C LYS A 118 -8.51 5.36 10.56
N VAL A 119 -8.46 4.25 9.84
CA VAL A 119 -9.67 3.60 9.33
C VAL A 119 -10.54 3.09 10.48
N LEU A 120 -9.94 2.51 11.52
CA LEU A 120 -10.68 2.09 12.72
C LEU A 120 -11.28 3.28 13.48
N GLU A 121 -10.56 4.41 13.59
CA GLU A 121 -11.10 5.65 14.16
C GLU A 121 -12.31 6.17 13.37
N VAL A 122 -12.26 6.16 12.03
CA VAL A 122 -13.41 6.51 11.18
C VAL A 122 -14.58 5.56 11.42
N ALA A 123 -14.33 4.26 11.50
CA ALA A 123 -15.35 3.27 11.80
C ALA A 123 -16.05 3.55 13.14
N GLU A 124 -15.28 3.83 14.20
CA GLU A 124 -15.81 4.17 15.53
C GLU A 124 -16.61 5.48 15.50
N ALA A 125 -16.12 6.52 14.81
CA ALA A 125 -16.84 7.78 14.67
C ALA A 125 -18.22 7.57 14.00
N LEU A 126 -18.26 6.76 12.94
CA LEU A 126 -19.50 6.45 12.23
C LEU A 126 -20.45 5.55 13.06
N ARG A 127 -19.92 4.63 13.88
CA ARG A 127 -20.72 3.87 14.85
C ARG A 127 -21.35 4.78 15.90
N ALA A 128 -20.59 5.74 16.41
CA ALA A 128 -21.09 6.74 17.36
C ALA A 128 -22.21 7.61 16.77
N GLU A 129 -22.22 7.81 15.45
CA GLU A 129 -23.31 8.47 14.71
C GLU A 129 -24.49 7.53 14.36
N GLY A 130 -24.48 6.28 14.85
CA GLY A 130 -25.60 5.34 14.79
C GLY A 130 -25.58 4.37 13.60
N LEU A 131 -24.47 4.28 12.86
CA LEU A 131 -24.33 3.28 11.79
C LEU A 131 -23.86 1.92 12.35
N ASP A 132 -24.42 0.83 11.81
CA ASP A 132 -23.94 -0.53 12.06
C ASP A 132 -22.76 -0.84 11.12
N ILE A 133 -21.53 -0.52 11.56
CA ILE A 133 -20.31 -0.65 10.77
C ILE A 133 -19.55 -1.93 11.17
N SER A 134 -19.14 -2.71 10.17
CA SER A 134 -18.16 -3.80 10.28
C SER A 134 -16.91 -3.47 9.45
N THR A 135 -15.74 -3.95 9.85
CA THR A 135 -14.46 -3.73 9.16
C THR A 135 -13.84 -5.08 8.77
N PRO A 136 -14.45 -5.83 7.84
CA PRO A 136 -14.12 -7.24 7.60
C PRO A 136 -12.72 -7.49 7.04
N GLU A 137 -12.04 -6.45 6.55
CA GLU A 137 -10.69 -6.52 5.95
C GLU A 137 -9.65 -5.76 6.77
N CYS A 138 -10.04 -5.22 7.94
CA CYS A 138 -9.12 -4.62 8.88
C CYS A 138 -8.87 -5.58 10.06
N PRO A 139 -7.61 -5.91 10.37
CA PRO A 139 -7.29 -6.56 11.63
C PRO A 139 -7.76 -5.71 12.82
N PRO A 140 -8.03 -6.34 13.98
CA PRO A 140 -8.18 -5.63 15.24
C PRO A 140 -7.00 -4.68 15.51
N ALA A 141 -7.23 -3.63 16.30
CA ALA A 141 -6.24 -2.57 16.54
C ALA A 141 -4.90 -3.09 17.10
N ASP A 142 -4.95 -4.09 17.98
CA ASP A 142 -3.80 -4.75 18.59
C ASP A 142 -3.04 -5.69 17.63
N LEU A 143 -3.60 -5.98 16.45
CA LEU A 143 -3.02 -6.81 15.39
C LEU A 143 -2.68 -6.04 14.12
N LEU A 144 -2.88 -4.71 14.07
CA LEU A 144 -2.49 -3.90 12.92
C LEU A 144 -0.99 -3.99 12.59
N TRP A 145 -0.14 -4.27 13.59
CA TRP A 145 1.28 -4.50 13.39
C TRP A 145 1.57 -5.68 12.45
N VAL A 146 0.68 -6.69 12.38
CA VAL A 146 0.85 -7.85 11.50
C VAL A 146 0.77 -7.40 10.04
N ARG A 147 -0.16 -6.49 9.73
CA ARG A 147 -0.25 -5.86 8.41
C ARG A 147 1.02 -5.10 8.11
N ASP A 148 1.46 -4.21 9.01
CA ASP A 148 2.68 -3.41 8.81
C ASP A 148 3.92 -4.30 8.60
N TYR A 149 4.01 -5.39 9.36
CA TYR A 149 5.08 -6.36 9.26
C TYR A 149 5.06 -7.05 7.88
N LEU A 150 3.93 -7.63 7.46
CA LEU A 150 3.84 -8.36 6.19
C LEU A 150 3.91 -7.45 4.96
N ASP A 151 3.50 -6.18 5.07
CA ASP A 151 3.60 -5.18 4.00
C ASP A 151 5.04 -4.64 3.83
N SER A 152 5.87 -4.75 4.87
CA SER A 152 7.28 -4.40 4.79
C SER A 152 8.10 -5.49 4.07
N LYS A 153 9.13 -5.09 3.31
CA LYS A 153 9.98 -6.06 2.58
C LYS A 153 10.76 -6.97 3.53
N ALA A 154 11.21 -6.44 4.67
CA ALA A 154 11.92 -7.21 5.68
C ALA A 154 10.98 -8.21 6.39
N GLY A 155 9.76 -7.80 6.71
CA GLY A 155 8.79 -8.71 7.34
C GLY A 155 8.24 -9.76 6.36
N PHE A 156 7.99 -9.40 5.09
CA PHE A 156 7.74 -10.37 4.02
C PHE A 156 8.83 -11.43 3.96
N ARG A 157 10.10 -11.01 3.88
CA ARG A 157 11.25 -11.94 3.80
C ARG A 157 11.30 -12.86 5.02
N ARG A 158 11.28 -12.29 6.23
CA ARG A 158 11.35 -13.05 7.49
C ARG A 158 10.17 -14.03 7.64
N PHE A 159 8.97 -13.63 7.22
CA PHE A 159 7.80 -14.51 7.22
C PHE A 159 7.96 -15.67 6.27
N PHE A 160 8.30 -15.42 5.00
CA PHE A 160 8.46 -16.51 4.02
C PHE A 160 9.69 -17.39 4.29
N GLU A 161 10.74 -16.86 4.93
CA GLU A 161 11.86 -17.65 5.47
C GLU A 161 11.39 -18.61 6.56
N SER A 162 10.52 -18.17 7.49
CA SER A 162 10.06 -19.01 8.59
C SER A 162 9.14 -20.16 8.15
N ILE A 163 8.44 -20.00 7.02
CA ILE A 163 7.53 -21.03 6.46
C ILE A 163 8.07 -21.74 5.20
N ALA A 164 9.35 -21.56 4.86
CA ALA A 164 9.94 -22.06 3.60
C ALA A 164 9.83 -23.58 3.39
N GLY A 165 9.57 -24.35 4.44
CA GLY A 165 9.31 -25.80 4.38
C GLY A 165 7.83 -26.20 4.45
N GLU A 166 6.93 -25.27 4.78
CA GLU A 166 5.51 -25.56 5.02
C GLU A 166 4.67 -25.40 3.75
N VAL A 167 5.05 -24.47 2.86
CA VAL A 167 4.32 -24.20 1.62
C VAL A 167 5.12 -24.69 0.42
N ARG A 168 4.64 -25.78 -0.20
CA ARG A 168 5.29 -26.36 -1.38
C ARG A 168 5.38 -25.34 -2.52
N GLY A 169 6.60 -25.14 -3.03
CA GLY A 169 6.85 -24.32 -4.23
C GLY A 169 7.15 -22.86 -3.94
N VAL A 170 6.98 -22.41 -2.69
CA VAL A 170 7.45 -21.08 -2.27
C VAL A 170 8.98 -21.11 -2.23
N ARG A 171 9.59 -20.14 -2.92
CA ARG A 171 11.03 -19.88 -2.91
C ARG A 171 11.22 -18.38 -2.86
N ILE A 172 12.23 -17.96 -2.12
CA ILE A 172 12.68 -16.58 -2.05
C ILE A 172 14.14 -16.54 -2.53
N PRO A 173 14.56 -15.45 -3.21
CA PRO A 173 15.96 -15.28 -3.56
C PRO A 173 16.84 -15.25 -2.30
N GLU A 174 18.09 -15.69 -2.42
CA GLU A 174 19.07 -15.51 -1.35
C GLU A 174 19.16 -14.02 -1.01
N GLY A 175 19.25 -13.69 0.26
CA GLY A 175 19.27 -12.29 0.69
C GLY A 175 19.41 -12.13 2.19
N ALA A 176 19.40 -10.89 2.63
CA ALA A 176 19.45 -10.51 4.04
C ALA A 176 18.71 -9.19 4.29
N VAL A 177 18.27 -9.02 5.54
CA VAL A 177 17.86 -7.73 6.09
C VAL A 177 19.08 -7.11 6.76
N CYS A 178 19.54 -5.99 6.24
CA CYS A 178 20.71 -5.26 6.70
C CYS A 178 20.27 -4.03 7.52
N GLU A 179 20.86 -3.84 8.70
CA GLU A 179 20.50 -2.75 9.62
C GLU A 179 21.15 -1.42 9.24
N SER A 180 22.09 -1.43 8.29
CA SER A 180 22.80 -0.22 7.86
C SER A 180 23.22 -0.25 6.39
N PRO A 181 23.45 0.93 5.76
CA PRO A 181 24.09 1.04 4.46
C PRO A 181 25.41 0.27 4.33
N ALA A 182 26.22 0.25 5.39
CA ALA A 182 27.48 -0.47 5.41
C ALA A 182 27.29 -2.00 5.35
N GLU A 183 26.30 -2.55 6.06
CA GLU A 183 25.93 -3.96 5.97
C GLU A 183 25.39 -4.32 4.58
N ALA A 184 24.50 -3.49 4.05
CA ALA A 184 23.92 -3.68 2.73
C ALA A 184 25.00 -3.66 1.64
N ALA A 185 25.95 -2.73 1.71
CA ALA A 185 27.08 -2.65 0.78
C ALA A 185 27.97 -3.89 0.86
N ARG A 186 28.23 -4.44 2.07
CA ARG A 186 28.98 -5.70 2.21
C ARG A 186 28.25 -6.89 1.60
N MET A 187 26.93 -6.99 1.83
CA MET A 187 26.11 -8.07 1.26
C MET A 187 26.08 -7.99 -0.27
N ALA A 188 25.89 -6.80 -0.82
CA ALA A 188 25.95 -6.57 -2.26
C ALA A 188 27.33 -6.91 -2.85
N ALA A 189 28.41 -6.52 -2.16
CA ALA A 189 29.76 -6.85 -2.59
C ALA A 189 30.02 -8.36 -2.63
N ARG A 190 29.46 -9.12 -1.68
CA ARG A 190 29.52 -10.59 -1.69
C ARG A 190 28.91 -11.16 -2.97
N PHE A 191 27.66 -10.81 -3.30
CA PHE A 191 27.01 -11.27 -4.53
C PHE A 191 27.82 -10.94 -5.79
N LEU A 192 28.31 -9.69 -5.88
CA LEU A 192 29.08 -9.24 -7.03
C LEU A 192 30.42 -9.96 -7.16
N SER A 193 31.09 -10.27 -6.04
CA SER A 193 32.34 -11.05 -6.04
C SER A 193 32.15 -12.50 -6.50
N GLU A 194 30.95 -13.04 -6.33
CA GLU A 194 30.54 -14.36 -6.82
C GLU A 194 30.05 -14.34 -8.28
N GLY A 195 30.11 -13.18 -8.95
CA GLY A 195 29.60 -13.00 -10.31
C GLY A 195 28.07 -12.97 -10.41
N ARG A 196 27.36 -12.73 -9.29
CA ARG A 196 25.90 -12.64 -9.23
C ARG A 196 25.44 -11.19 -9.14
N GLY A 197 24.25 -10.91 -9.66
CA GLY A 197 23.60 -9.62 -9.49
C GLY A 197 22.90 -9.54 -8.15
N CYS A 198 22.65 -8.34 -7.66
CA CYS A 198 21.83 -8.11 -6.47
C CYS A 198 21.03 -6.81 -6.57
N LEU A 199 20.14 -6.64 -5.62
CA LEU A 199 19.29 -5.48 -5.48
C LEU A 199 19.26 -5.05 -4.01
N CYS A 200 19.39 -3.75 -3.76
CA CYS A 200 19.17 -3.15 -2.45
C CYS A 200 17.83 -2.41 -2.48
N LYS A 201 16.97 -2.69 -1.50
CA LYS A 201 15.62 -2.15 -1.41
C LYS A 201 15.43 -1.48 -0.05
N PRO A 202 14.86 -0.26 0.02
CA PRO A 202 14.42 0.29 1.30
C PRO A 202 13.26 -0.56 1.83
N ASN A 203 13.20 -0.75 3.15
CA ASN A 203 12.20 -1.63 3.77
C ASN A 203 10.77 -1.27 3.36
N ASN A 204 10.45 0.03 3.39
CA ASN A 204 9.15 0.57 3.03
C ASN A 204 9.33 1.50 1.83
N SER A 205 8.74 1.13 0.68
CA SER A 205 8.66 1.98 -0.52
C SER A 205 7.66 1.37 -1.51
N GLN A 206 7.15 2.17 -2.45
CA GLN A 206 6.33 1.69 -3.56
C GLN A 206 7.07 1.75 -4.90
N SER A 207 6.52 1.00 -5.87
CA SER A 207 6.80 1.17 -7.31
C SER A 207 8.28 1.11 -7.69
N GLY A 208 9.11 0.43 -6.90
CA GLY A 208 10.55 0.34 -7.13
C GLY A 208 11.34 1.61 -6.76
N VAL A 209 10.67 2.62 -6.19
CA VAL A 209 11.33 3.85 -5.73
C VAL A 209 12.38 3.50 -4.67
N GLY A 210 13.55 4.11 -4.83
CA GLY A 210 14.74 3.89 -4.00
C GLY A 210 15.58 2.67 -4.38
N PHE A 211 15.13 1.77 -5.26
CA PHE A 211 15.87 0.52 -5.50
C PHE A 211 17.23 0.79 -6.15
N GLN A 212 18.26 0.11 -5.66
CA GLN A 212 19.58 0.09 -6.29
C GLN A 212 19.81 -1.29 -6.89
N ILE A 213 19.80 -1.38 -8.22
CA ILE A 213 19.99 -2.64 -8.96
C ILE A 213 21.45 -2.73 -9.40
N LEU A 214 22.12 -3.82 -9.03
CA LEU A 214 23.53 -4.07 -9.30
C LEU A 214 23.66 -5.35 -10.12
N ARG A 215 24.10 -5.22 -11.38
CA ARG A 215 24.26 -6.35 -12.30
C ARG A 215 25.59 -7.09 -12.07
N PRO A 216 25.71 -8.37 -12.46
CA PRO A 216 26.99 -9.06 -12.49
C PRO A 216 28.10 -8.23 -13.15
N GLY A 217 29.29 -8.21 -12.57
CA GLY A 217 30.42 -7.42 -13.06
C GLY A 217 30.36 -5.92 -12.73
N ALA A 218 29.28 -5.43 -12.10
CA ALA A 218 29.33 -4.12 -11.45
C ALA A 218 30.39 -4.14 -10.35
N VAL A 219 31.21 -3.09 -10.28
CA VAL A 219 32.19 -2.95 -9.21
C VAL A 219 31.47 -2.35 -8.00
N PRO A 220 31.37 -3.04 -6.86
CA PRO A 220 30.93 -2.44 -5.61
C PRO A 220 32.04 -1.50 -5.14
N GLY A 221 32.05 -0.28 -5.65
CA GLY A 221 32.96 0.73 -5.15
C GLY A 221 32.58 1.16 -3.73
N PRO A 222 33.49 1.80 -2.98
CA PRO A 222 33.13 2.57 -1.78
C PRO A 222 31.98 3.58 -2.03
N ASP A 223 31.72 3.90 -3.29
CA ASP A 223 30.57 4.64 -3.78
C ASP A 223 29.20 4.02 -3.43
N LEU A 224 29.06 2.68 -3.37
CA LEU A 224 27.76 2.07 -3.08
C LEU A 224 27.27 2.41 -1.66
N GLN A 225 28.14 2.30 -0.65
CA GLN A 225 27.79 2.68 0.71
C GLN A 225 27.39 4.16 0.77
N ALA A 226 28.20 5.05 0.19
CA ALA A 226 27.92 6.49 0.17
C ALA A 226 26.59 6.81 -0.53
N ARG A 227 26.26 6.12 -1.63
CA ARG A 227 24.97 6.25 -2.33
C ARG A 227 23.79 5.80 -1.47
N LEU A 228 23.93 4.69 -0.75
CA LEU A 228 22.90 4.21 0.17
C LEU A 228 22.73 5.16 1.37
N GLU A 229 23.82 5.75 1.88
CA GLU A 229 23.79 6.75 2.95
C GLU A 229 23.14 8.08 2.52
N ALA A 230 23.30 8.45 1.24
CA ALA A 230 22.72 9.66 0.69
C ALA A 230 21.21 9.54 0.39
N ASP A 231 20.65 8.33 0.39
CA ASP A 231 19.22 8.08 0.13
C ASP A 231 18.42 8.02 1.46
N PRO A 232 17.53 8.99 1.73
CA PRO A 232 16.71 9.02 2.95
C PRO A 232 15.84 7.78 3.13
N GLN A 233 15.39 7.15 2.04
CA GLN A 233 14.58 5.94 2.14
C GLN A 233 15.41 4.75 2.59
N MET A 234 16.65 4.63 2.13
CA MET A 234 17.59 3.57 2.53
C MET A 234 18.05 3.70 3.99
N THR A 235 18.02 4.90 4.55
CA THR A 235 18.46 5.19 5.92
C THR A 235 17.30 5.31 6.92
N SER A 236 16.06 5.20 6.46
CA SER A 236 14.86 5.38 7.30
C SER A 236 14.58 4.22 8.27
N ASP A 237 15.07 3.01 7.96
CA ASP A 237 14.83 1.78 8.71
C ASP A 237 15.94 0.77 8.38
N CYS A 238 15.62 -0.35 7.71
CA CYS A 238 16.56 -1.34 7.24
C CYS A 238 16.57 -1.43 5.71
N ILE A 239 17.58 -2.11 5.18
CA ILE A 239 17.77 -2.34 3.75
C ILE A 239 17.66 -3.83 3.49
N VAL A 240 16.80 -4.24 2.58
CA VAL A 240 16.73 -5.62 2.13
C VAL A 240 17.64 -5.78 0.92
N VAL A 241 18.63 -6.67 1.02
CA VAL A 241 19.53 -7.00 -0.08
C VAL A 241 19.25 -8.42 -0.54
N GLU A 242 18.98 -8.60 -1.83
CA GLU A 242 18.62 -9.90 -2.40
C GLU A 242 19.38 -10.15 -3.70
N GLU A 243 19.55 -11.42 -4.05
CA GLU A 243 20.00 -11.83 -5.37
C GLU A 243 19.04 -11.29 -6.44
N LEU A 244 19.63 -10.76 -7.51
CA LEU A 244 18.89 -10.36 -8.69
C LEU A 244 18.58 -11.60 -9.54
N ILE A 245 17.31 -11.97 -9.58
CA ILE A 245 16.81 -13.01 -10.48
C ILE A 245 16.49 -12.38 -11.84
N GLU A 246 17.06 -12.94 -12.90
CA GLU A 246 16.72 -12.51 -14.26
C GLU A 246 15.25 -12.84 -14.57
N MET A 247 14.52 -11.82 -15.00
CA MET A 247 13.11 -11.95 -15.35
C MET A 247 12.98 -12.71 -16.68
N ASP A 248 11.99 -13.60 -16.78
CA ASP A 248 11.59 -14.24 -18.04
C ASP A 248 10.35 -13.51 -18.59
N PRO A 249 10.49 -12.65 -19.62
CA PRO A 249 9.37 -11.91 -20.19
C PRO A 249 8.26 -12.80 -20.75
N GLY A 250 8.56 -14.07 -21.07
CA GLY A 250 7.59 -15.05 -21.54
C GLY A 250 6.58 -15.49 -20.46
N ILE A 251 6.88 -15.23 -19.18
CA ILE A 251 6.03 -15.60 -18.05
C ILE A 251 5.41 -14.33 -17.46
N GLY A 252 4.14 -14.06 -17.80
CA GLY A 252 3.40 -12.93 -17.22
C GLY A 252 4.08 -11.56 -17.42
N GLY A 253 4.85 -11.39 -18.50
CA GLY A 253 5.61 -10.16 -18.76
C GLY A 253 6.89 -9.99 -17.93
N GLY A 254 7.34 -11.01 -17.20
CA GLY A 254 8.58 -11.01 -16.42
C GLY A 254 8.39 -11.02 -14.90
N SER A 255 7.25 -10.53 -14.41
CA SER A 255 6.96 -10.36 -12.98
C SER A 255 5.53 -10.77 -12.67
N PRO A 256 5.20 -12.08 -12.74
CA PRO A 256 3.85 -12.55 -12.44
C PRO A 256 3.50 -12.27 -10.97
N SER A 257 2.25 -11.86 -10.72
CA SER A 257 1.70 -11.72 -9.37
C SER A 257 0.54 -12.69 -9.15
N ILE A 258 0.36 -13.11 -7.90
CA ILE A 258 -0.81 -13.86 -7.44
C ILE A 258 -1.43 -13.04 -6.31
N GLU A 259 -2.69 -12.66 -6.48
CA GLU A 259 -3.48 -11.99 -5.46
C GLU A 259 -4.49 -12.97 -4.87
N LEU A 260 -4.58 -12.99 -3.54
CA LEU A 260 -5.45 -13.90 -2.80
C LEU A 260 -6.31 -13.10 -1.84
N ARG A 261 -7.60 -13.46 -1.77
CA ARG A 261 -8.49 -12.99 -0.71
C ARG A 261 -8.35 -13.91 0.50
N VAL A 262 -7.86 -13.37 1.62
CA VAL A 262 -7.82 -14.10 2.89
C VAL A 262 -9.18 -13.91 3.59
N PRO A 263 -9.96 -14.99 3.83
CA PRO A 263 -11.24 -14.87 4.52
C PRO A 263 -11.04 -14.52 6.01
N ALA A 264 -12.03 -13.87 6.61
CA ALA A 264 -12.01 -13.52 8.04
C ALA A 264 -12.09 -14.76 8.95
N GLU A 265 -12.59 -15.89 8.44
CA GLU A 265 -12.60 -17.19 9.09
C GLU A 265 -11.73 -18.15 8.25
N PRO A 266 -10.55 -18.55 8.73
CA PRO A 266 -9.63 -19.46 8.02
C PRO A 266 -10.08 -20.92 8.03
#